data_AF-A0A558FCB2-F1
#
_entry.id   AF-A0A558FCB2-F1
#
_cell.length_a   1.000
_cell.length_b   1.000
_cell.length_c   1.000
_cell.angle_alpha   90.00
_cell.angle_beta   90.00
_cell.angle_gamma   90.00
#
_symmetry.space_group_name_H-M   'P 1'
#
loop_
_entity.id
_entity.type
_entity.pdbx_description
1 polymer ?
#
loop_
_entity_poly.entity_id
_entity_poly.type
_entity_poly.pdbx_seq_one_letter_code
_entity_poly.pdbx_strand_id
1 'polypeptide(L)'
;QGLDISIGSWLAHFAPAGIDDELKQQLADVYSAVYEDDSFVEFMENNNFIRVERGPDELQDFLDQQYEFYGNLVDELGIEEQ
;
A
#
# COMPACT_ATOMS: atom_id res chain seq x y z
N GLN A 1 -14.41 9.93 -24.73
CA GLN A 1 -14.35 10.23 -23.28
C GLN A 1 -13.58 9.08 -22.66
N GLY A 2 -12.44 9.34 -22.02
CA GLY A 2 -11.61 8.28 -21.43
C GLY A 2 -12.17 7.86 -20.07
N LEU A 3 -11.95 6.61 -19.71
CA LEU A 3 -12.16 6.13 -18.35
C LEU A 3 -10.89 6.43 -17.56
N ASP A 4 -11.02 7.15 -16.44
CA ASP A 4 -9.91 7.37 -15.49
C ASP A 4 -9.92 6.21 -14.50
N ILE A 5 -9.24 5.13 -14.88
CA ILE A 5 -9.17 3.89 -14.10
C ILE A 5 -7.71 3.69 -13.68
N SER A 6 -7.48 3.70 -12.37
CA SER A 6 -6.22 3.30 -11.76
C SER A 6 -6.46 2.00 -11.00
N ILE A 7 -6.17 0.88 -11.66
CA ILE A 7 -6.22 -0.47 -11.07
C ILE A 7 -4.82 -1.05 -11.18
N GLY A 8 -4.29 -1.58 -10.09
CA GLY A 8 -2.94 -2.12 -10.02
C GLY A 8 -2.70 -2.88 -8.73
N SER A 9 -1.63 -3.66 -8.72
CA SER A 9 -1.14 -4.31 -7.52
C SER A 9 -0.27 -3.35 -6.71
N TRP A 10 -0.36 -3.44 -5.39
CA TRP A 10 0.45 -2.67 -4.46
C TRP A 10 1.08 -3.61 -3.43
N LEU A 11 2.15 -3.14 -2.80
CA LEU A 11 2.87 -3.84 -1.74
C LEU A 11 2.84 -2.97 -0.50
N ALA A 12 2.63 -3.60 0.66
CA ALA A 12 2.70 -2.95 1.96
C ALA A 12 3.31 -3.89 2.99
N HIS A 13 3.87 -3.32 4.05
CA HIS A 13 4.44 -4.07 5.17
C HIS A 13 3.49 -4.00 6.36
N PHE A 14 3.32 -5.14 7.03
CA PHE A 14 2.42 -5.28 8.17
C PHE A 14 3.18 -5.83 9.37
N ALA A 15 2.87 -5.31 10.55
CA ALA A 15 3.34 -5.84 11.81
C ALA A 15 2.22 -6.62 12.52
N PRO A 16 2.56 -7.50 13.48
CA PRO A 16 1.56 -8.16 14.31
C PRO A 16 0.65 -7.16 15.03
N ALA A 17 -0.60 -7.56 15.25
CA ALA A 17 -1.53 -6.75 16.05
C ALA A 17 -1.03 -6.61 17.49
N GLY A 18 -1.23 -5.44 18.09
CA GLY A 18 -0.92 -5.18 19.50
C GLY A 18 0.56 -4.94 19.82
N ILE A 19 1.40 -4.66 18.82
CA ILE A 19 2.73 -4.07 19.07
C ILE A 19 2.58 -2.72 19.78
N ASP A 20 3.59 -2.35 20.57
CA ASP A 20 3.62 -1.07 21.24
C ASP A 20 3.82 0.09 20.24
N ASP A 21 3.30 1.28 20.60
CA ASP A 21 3.35 2.46 19.74
C ASP A 21 4.78 2.94 19.46
N GLU A 22 5.70 2.74 20.41
CA GLU A 22 7.10 3.10 20.24
C GLU A 22 7.74 2.22 19.15
N LEU A 23 7.53 0.90 19.21
CA LEU A 23 7.97 -0.04 18.18
C LEU A 23 7.31 0.24 16.83
N LYS A 24 6.01 0.58 16.82
CA LYS A 24 5.31 0.98 15.59
C LYS A 24 6.00 2.18 14.94
N GLN A 25 6.34 3.20 15.73
CA GLN A 25 7.03 4.38 15.23
C GLN A 25 8.45 4.05 14.74
N GLN A 26 9.22 3.27 15.50
CA GLN A 26 10.56 2.85 15.10
C GLN A 26 10.56 2.11 13.76
N LEU A 27 9.59 1.22 13.54
CA LEU A 27 9.43 0.53 12.25
C LEU A 27 9.10 1.51 11.12
N ALA A 28 8.16 2.43 11.35
CA ALA A 28 7.79 3.43 10.35
C ALA A 28 8.99 4.30 9.95
N ASP A 29 9.78 4.76 10.92
CA ASP A 29 10.98 5.57 10.68
C ASP A 29 12.02 4.81 9.85
N VAL A 30 12.25 3.52 10.15
CA VAL A 30 13.17 2.68 9.38
C VAL A 30 12.71 2.52 7.93
N TYR A 31 11.41 2.26 7.70
CA TYR A 31 10.89 2.12 6.34
C TYR A 31 10.93 3.44 5.56
N SER A 32 10.67 4.57 6.21
CA SER A 32 10.80 5.89 5.58
C SER A 32 12.26 6.16 5.18
N ALA A 33 13.22 5.87 6.07
CA ALA A 33 14.65 6.00 5.74
C ALA A 33 15.08 5.09 4.56
N VAL A 34 14.55 3.87 4.46
CA VAL A 34 14.80 2.99 3.30
C VAL A 34 14.16 3.55 2.03
N TYR A 35 12.98 4.17 2.14
CA TYR A 35 12.28 4.73 0.99
C TYR A 35 13.04 5.90 0.35
N GLU A 36 13.83 6.62 1.15
CA GLU A 36 14.72 7.70 0.74
C GLU A 36 16.12 7.22 0.31
N ASP A 37 16.48 5.96 0.55
CA ASP A 37 17.81 5.42 0.22
C ASP A 37 18.04 5.36 -1.29
N ASP A 38 19.16 5.94 -1.76
CA ASP A 38 19.50 6.03 -3.18
C ASP A 38 19.55 4.65 -3.87
N SER A 39 20.04 3.61 -3.18
CA SER A 39 20.14 2.27 -3.76
C SER A 39 18.77 1.61 -3.91
N PHE A 40 17.86 1.86 -2.98
CA PHE A 40 16.46 1.44 -3.08
C PHE A 40 15.74 2.19 -4.20
N VAL A 41 15.91 3.51 -4.28
CA VAL A 41 15.33 4.36 -5.33
C VAL A 41 15.77 3.85 -6.71
N GLU A 42 17.07 3.66 -6.91
CA GLU A 42 17.63 3.18 -8.17
C GLU A 42 17.11 1.78 -8.53
N PHE A 43 17.03 0.88 -7.54
CA PHE A 43 16.48 -0.46 -7.77
C PHE A 43 15.02 -0.40 -8.25
N MET A 44 14.18 0.40 -7.61
CA MET A 44 12.76 0.50 -7.97
C MET A 44 12.57 1.10 -9.35
N GLU A 45 13.30 2.16 -9.69
CA GLU A 45 13.25 2.81 -10.99
C GLU A 45 13.73 1.88 -12.12
N ASN A 46 14.83 1.16 -11.91
CA ASN A 46 15.39 0.22 -12.88
C ASN A 46 14.47 -0.99 -13.17
N ASN A 47 13.56 -1.30 -12.25
CA ASN A 47 12.60 -2.39 -12.39
C ASN A 47 11.18 -1.90 -12.70
N ASN A 48 11.01 -0.62 -13.05
CA ASN A 48 9.74 0.01 -13.39
C ASN A 48 8.67 -0.10 -12.29
N PHE A 49 9.08 -0.15 -11.03
CA PHE A 49 8.15 -0.07 -9.92
C PHE A 49 7.73 1.39 -9.69
N ILE A 50 6.43 1.59 -9.56
CA ILE A 50 5.89 2.86 -9.06
C ILE A 50 6.07 2.86 -7.55
N ARG A 51 6.76 3.86 -7.02
CA ARG A 51 6.93 4.05 -5.59
C ARG A 51 5.82 4.96 -5.05
N VAL A 52 5.15 4.51 -3.99
CA VAL A 52 4.23 5.34 -3.21
C VAL A 52 4.53 5.09 -1.73
N GLU A 53 4.91 6.13 -1.01
CA GLU A 53 5.08 6.08 0.43
C GLU A 53 3.73 6.34 1.09
N ARG A 54 3.41 5.54 2.11
CA ARG A 54 2.28 5.78 3.00
C ARG A 54 2.74 5.50 4.41
N GLY A 55 2.52 6.45 5.30
CA GLY A 55 2.70 6.22 6.73
C GLY A 55 1.68 5.20 7.27
N PRO A 56 1.79 4.77 8.53
CA PRO A 56 0.87 3.77 9.09
C PRO A 56 -0.61 4.14 8.99
N ASP A 57 -0.95 5.41 9.26
CA ASP A 57 -2.34 5.86 9.24
C ASP A 57 -2.86 6.06 7.80
N GLU A 58 -2.02 6.63 6.93
CA GLU A 58 -2.34 6.76 5.50
C GLU A 58 -2.51 5.40 4.80
N LEU A 59 -1.74 4.39 5.23
CA LEU A 59 -1.86 3.03 4.75
C LEU A 59 -3.19 2.41 5.20
N GLN A 60 -3.61 2.65 6.45
CA GLN A 60 -4.90 2.20 6.94
C GLN A 60 -6.06 2.81 6.13
N ASP A 61 -6.04 4.13 5.92
CA ASP A 61 -7.05 4.82 5.12
C ASP A 61 -7.09 4.28 3.68
N PHE A 62 -5.92 4.02 3.10
CA PHE A 62 -5.83 3.42 1.77
C PHE A 62 -6.44 2.02 1.73
N LEU A 63 -6.15 1.16 2.71
CA LEU A 63 -6.71 -0.19 2.79
C LEU A 63 -8.23 -0.19 2.89
N ASP A 64 -8.79 0.71 3.70
CA ASP A 64 -10.24 0.85 3.84
C ASP A 64 -10.89 1.25 2.50
N GLN A 65 -10.27 2.19 1.77
CA GLN A 65 -10.72 2.58 0.43
C GLN A 65 -10.60 1.45 -0.60
N GLN A 66 -9.50 0.68 -0.55
CA GLN A 66 -9.34 -0.47 -1.45
C GLN A 66 -10.37 -1.54 -1.16
N TYR A 67 -10.64 -1.82 0.12
CA TYR A 67 -11.63 -2.80 0.53
C TYR A 67 -13.03 -2.41 0.05
N GLU A 68 -13.43 -1.15 0.23
CA GLU A 68 -14.71 -0.64 -0.26
C GLU A 68 -14.79 -0.71 -1.80
N PHE A 69 -13.77 -0.22 -2.50
CA PHE A 69 -13.76 -0.21 -3.97
C PHE A 69 -13.88 -1.62 -4.56
N TYR A 70 -13.03 -2.54 -4.11
CA TYR A 70 -13.04 -3.91 -4.64
C TYR A 70 -14.24 -4.71 -4.15
N GLY A 71 -14.72 -4.48 -2.93
CA GLY A 71 -15.96 -5.09 -2.43
C GLY A 71 -17.15 -4.71 -3.30
N ASN A 72 -17.34 -3.41 -3.55
CA ASN A 72 -18.40 -2.93 -4.44
C ASN A 72 -18.26 -3.48 -5.86
N LEU A 73 -17.02 -3.53 -6.40
CA LEU A 73 -16.78 -4.06 -7.74
C LEU A 73 -17.08 -5.56 -7.84
N VAL A 74 -16.72 -6.35 -6.83
CA VAL A 74 -17.02 -7.79 -6.77
C VAL A 74 -18.54 -8.02 -6.74
N ASP A 75 -19.25 -7.25 -5.92
CA ASP A 75 -20.72 -7.31 -5.82
C ASP A 75 -21.41 -6.92 -7.13
N GLU A 76 -20.96 -5.83 -7.78
CA GLU A 76 -21.51 -5.36 -9.05
C GLU A 76 -21.30 -6.37 -10.19
N LEU A 77 -20.15 -7.05 -10.19
CA LEU A 77 -19.80 -8.04 -11.22
C LEU A 77 -20.36 -9.44 -10.93
N GLY A 78 -20.93 -9.67 -9.74
CA GLY A 78 -21.43 -10.97 -9.32
C GLY A 78 -20.33 -12.03 -9.23
N ILE A 79 -19.13 -11.63 -8.81
CA ILE A 79 -18.01 -12.55 -8.62
C ILE A 79 -18.18 -13.23 -7.26
N GLU A 80 -18.23 -14.56 -7.27
CA GLU A 80 -18.29 -15.37 -6.05
C GLU A 80 -16.91 -15.95 -5.72
N GLU A 81 -16.62 -16.14 -4.43
CA GLU A 81 -15.43 -16.85 -3.96
C GLU A 81 -15.45 -18.30 -4.47
N GLN A 82 -14.32 -18.82 -4.94
CA GLN A 82 -14.19 -20.21 -5.42
C GLN A 82 -13.91 -21.21 -4.30
#